data_AF-E0QAS6-F1
#
_entry.id   AF-E0QAS6-F1
#
_cell.length_a   1.000
_cell.length_b   1.000
_cell.length_c   1.000
_cell.angle_alpha   90.00
_cell.angle_beta   90.00
_cell.angle_gamma   90.00
#
_symmetry.space_group_name_H-M   'P 1'
#
loop_
_entity.id
_entity.type
_entity.pdbx_description
1 polymer ?
#
loop_
_entity_poly.entity_id
_entity_poly.type
_entity_poly.pdbx_seq_one_letter_code
_entity_poly.pdbx_strand_id
1 'polypeptide(L)'
;MENLLAGIMGLLVGLWNWTVHLNGGLQVVLVLAAVTMAGVCAIVAKRMRDPMMVETGGGVAGRTIIVIIAYVLGVAFALIALLGLAAVFAPLLGFIRP
;
A
#
# COMPACT_ATOMS: atom_id res chain seq x y z
N MET A 1 -15.16 -19.44 -10.22
CA MET A 1 -14.00 -18.87 -9.50
C MET A 1 -12.81 -18.61 -10.43
N GLU A 2 -12.61 -19.42 -11.47
CA GLU A 2 -11.46 -19.31 -12.39
C GLU A 2 -11.41 -17.99 -13.17
N ASN A 3 -12.56 -17.46 -13.64
CA ASN A 3 -12.61 -16.19 -14.37
C ASN A 3 -12.19 -14.97 -13.52
N LEU A 4 -12.51 -14.99 -12.22
CA LEU A 4 -12.17 -13.90 -11.31
C LEU A 4 -10.68 -13.93 -10.96
N LEU A 5 -10.13 -15.14 -10.78
CA LEU A 5 -8.70 -15.33 -10.54
C LEU A 5 -7.87 -14.96 -11.78
N ALA A 6 -8.31 -15.34 -12.98
CA ALA A 6 -7.68 -14.97 -14.24
C ALA A 6 -7.67 -13.45 -14.45
N GLY A 7 -8.77 -12.77 -14.12
CA GLY A 7 -8.84 -11.30 -14.16
C GLY A 7 -7.85 -10.62 -13.21
N ILE A 8 -7.76 -11.10 -11.96
CA ILE A 8 -6.80 -10.57 -10.97
C ILE A 8 -5.36 -10.82 -11.43
N MET A 9 -5.05 -12.01 -11.93
CA MET A 9 -3.72 -12.34 -12.43
C MET A 9 -3.32 -11.46 -13.63
N GLY A 10 -4.22 -11.24 -14.58
CA GLY A 10 -3.96 -10.35 -15.71
C GLY A 10 -3.69 -8.92 -15.28
N LEU A 11 -4.46 -8.42 -14.31
CA LEU A 11 -4.28 -7.07 -13.75
C LEU A 11 -2.95 -6.96 -13.00
N LEU A 12 -2.56 -7.98 -12.23
CA LEU A 12 -1.29 -8.02 -11.51
C LEU A 12 -0.08 -8.05 -12.45
N VAL A 13 -0.14 -8.85 -13.51
CA VAL A 13 0.91 -8.92 -14.55
C VAL A 13 1.02 -7.59 -15.31
N GLY A 14 -0.10 -6.96 -15.63
CA GLY A 14 -0.13 -5.63 -16.26
C GLY A 14 0.52 -4.56 -15.38
N LEU A 15 0.17 -4.54 -14.10
CA LEU A 15 0.78 -3.64 -13.10
C LEU A 15 2.27 -3.91 -12.94
N TRP A 16 2.69 -5.18 -12.88
CA TRP A 16 4.10 -5.56 -12.79
C TRP A 16 4.91 -5.04 -13.99
N ASN A 17 4.46 -5.34 -15.21
CA ASN A 17 5.15 -4.90 -16.42
C ASN A 17 5.25 -3.37 -16.49
N TRP A 18 4.17 -2.66 -16.14
CA TRP A 18 4.20 -1.20 -16.08
C TRP A 18 5.21 -0.69 -15.05
N THR A 19 5.20 -1.26 -13.84
CA THR A 19 6.05 -0.81 -12.73
C THR A 19 7.53 -1.01 -13.01
N VAL A 20 7.89 -2.11 -13.68
CA VAL A 20 9.25 -2.48 -14.03
C VAL A 20 9.86 -1.60 -15.13
N HIS A 21 9.04 -1.08 -16.05
CA HIS A 21 9.50 -0.23 -17.15
C HIS A 21 9.50 1.27 -16.79
N LEU A 22 9.17 1.63 -15.54
CA LEU A 22 9.30 3.00 -15.07
C LEU A 22 10.79 3.39 -15.00
N ASN A 23 11.07 4.67 -15.24
CA ASN A 23 12.40 5.23 -14.98
C ASN A 23 12.77 4.99 -13.51
N GLY A 24 13.92 4.36 -13.26
CA GLY A 24 14.34 3.94 -11.91
C GLY A 24 14.33 5.09 -10.89
N GLY A 25 14.67 6.32 -11.31
CA GLY A 25 14.58 7.49 -10.43
C GLY A 25 13.15 7.81 -9.99
N LEU A 26 12.19 7.75 -10.92
CA LEU A 26 10.77 7.95 -10.62
C LEU A 26 10.20 6.78 -9.80
N GLN A 27 10.62 5.55 -10.11
CA GLN A 27 10.19 4.35 -9.40
C GLN A 27 10.56 4.39 -7.92
N VAL A 28 11.81 4.77 -7.60
CA VAL A 28 12.26 4.92 -6.20
C VAL A 28 11.47 6.00 -5.47
N VAL A 29 11.19 7.13 -6.12
CA VAL A 29 10.38 8.22 -5.53
C VAL A 29 8.95 7.74 -5.24
N LEU A 30 8.33 7.00 -6.16
CA LEU A 30 6.99 6.44 -5.96
C LEU A 30 6.95 5.42 -4.82
N VAL A 31 7.98 4.57 -4.69
CA VAL A 31 8.10 3.62 -3.57
C VAL A 31 8.22 4.37 -2.24
N LEU A 32 9.10 5.38 -2.17
CA LEU A 32 9.27 6.18 -0.95
C LEU A 32 7.97 6.93 -0.58
N ALA A 33 7.25 7.46 -1.56
CA ALA A 33 5.93 8.07 -1.34
C ALA A 33 4.92 7.05 -0.81
N ALA A 34 4.88 5.83 -1.34
CA ALA A 34 3.99 4.78 -0.85
C ALA A 34 4.35 4.37 0.60
N VAL A 35 5.63 4.21 0.92
CA VAL A 35 6.10 3.88 2.27
C VAL A 35 5.74 4.98 3.27
N THR A 36 5.96 6.25 2.92
CA THR A 36 5.61 7.37 3.80
C THR A 36 4.10 7.44 4.04
N MET A 37 3.28 7.24 3.02
CA MET A 37 1.81 7.18 3.18
C MET A 37 1.34 6.00 4.03
N ALA A 38 1.96 4.82 3.90
CA ALA A 38 1.71 3.69 4.79
C ALA A 38 2.07 4.03 6.25
N GLY A 39 3.19 4.72 6.47
CA GLY A 39 3.60 5.23 7.78
C GLY A 39 2.60 6.23 8.37
N VAL A 40 2.12 7.19 7.58
CA VAL A 40 1.08 8.16 7.98
C VAL A 40 -0.20 7.43 8.40
N CYS A 41 -0.64 6.43 7.62
CA CYS A 41 -1.80 5.62 7.97
C CYS A 41 -1.63 4.89 9.31
N ALA A 42 -0.44 4.35 9.58
CA ALA A 42 -0.13 3.72 10.86
C ALA A 42 -0.11 4.70 12.04
N ILE A 43 0.39 5.92 11.84
CA ILE A 43 0.38 6.99 12.85
C ILE A 43 -1.07 7.40 13.15
N VAL A 44 -1.88 7.65 12.12
CA VAL A 44 -3.31 8.00 12.27
C VAL A 44 -4.06 6.91 13.04
N ALA A 45 -3.85 5.64 12.70
CA ALA A 45 -4.45 4.52 13.42
C ALA A 45 -4.00 4.46 14.90
N LYS A 46 -2.73 4.75 15.21
CA LYS A 46 -2.23 4.80 16.59
C LYS A 46 -2.79 5.97 17.39
N ARG A 47 -2.79 7.19 16.81
CA ARG A 47 -3.35 8.39 17.45
C ARG A 47 -4.85 8.24 17.73
N MET A 48 -5.56 7.53 16.86
CA MET A 48 -6.96 7.20 17.08
C MET A 48 -7.19 5.97 17.98
N ARG A 49 -6.15 5.34 18.53
CA ARG A 49 -6.32 4.34 19.61
C ARG A 49 -6.12 4.90 21.01
N ASP A 50 -5.40 6.02 21.17
CA ASP A 50 -5.18 6.65 22.48
C ASP A 50 -6.46 7.32 22.99
N PRO A 51 -7.20 6.73 23.93
CA PRO A 51 -8.47 7.27 24.38
C PRO A 51 -8.21 8.59 25.10
N MET A 52 -8.60 9.72 24.51
CA MET A 52 -8.85 10.91 25.33
C MET A 52 -10.01 10.51 26.24
N MET A 53 -9.79 10.62 27.55
CA MET A 53 -10.50 9.92 28.64
C MET A 53 -12.00 10.27 28.83
N VAL A 54 -12.67 10.78 27.78
CA VAL A 54 -14.10 11.16 27.78
C VAL A 54 -14.65 11.02 26.35
N GLU A 55 -15.10 9.82 25.94
CA GLU A 55 -15.94 9.72 24.73
C GLU A 55 -17.20 8.91 25.06
N THR A 56 -18.31 9.64 25.20
CA THR A 56 -19.69 9.13 25.21
C THR A 56 -19.91 8.22 23.99
N GLY A 57 -20.60 7.10 24.16
CA GLY A 57 -20.60 5.92 23.26
C GLY A 57 -20.85 6.09 21.76
N GLY A 58 -21.17 7.29 21.26
CA GLY A 58 -21.22 7.62 19.83
C GLY A 58 -19.84 7.90 19.19
N GLY A 59 -18.85 8.40 19.93
CA GLY A 59 -17.51 8.70 19.41
C GLY A 59 -16.70 7.44 19.06
N VAL A 60 -16.89 6.38 19.84
CA VAL A 60 -16.16 5.10 19.72
C VAL A 60 -16.44 4.40 18.37
N ALA A 61 -17.69 4.41 17.91
CA ALA A 61 -18.07 3.77 16.65
C ALA A 61 -17.48 4.50 15.43
N GLY A 62 -17.57 5.83 15.39
CA GLY A 62 -16.99 6.65 14.31
C GLY A 62 -15.47 6.49 14.24
N ARG A 63 -14.80 6.53 15.39
CA ARG A 63 -13.34 6.36 15.49
C ARG A 63 -12.89 4.98 15.02
N THR A 64 -13.65 3.94 15.33
CA THR A 64 -13.39 2.57 14.86
C THR A 64 -13.44 2.47 13.33
N ILE A 65 -14.44 3.08 12.69
CA ILE A 65 -14.56 3.09 11.22
C ILE A 65 -13.36 3.78 10.58
N ILE A 66 -12.94 4.93 11.08
CA ILE A 66 -11.79 5.67 10.53
C ILE A 66 -10.49 4.87 10.70
N VAL A 67 -10.32 4.18 11.85
CA VAL A 67 -9.15 3.31 12.07
C VAL A 67 -9.14 2.15 11.07
N ILE A 68 -10.29 1.55 10.78
CA ILE A 68 -10.41 0.47 9.78
C ILE A 68 -10.02 1.00 8.38
N ILE A 69 -10.53 2.17 7.98
CA ILE A 69 -10.21 2.78 6.69
C ILE A 69 -8.71 3.10 6.60
N ALA A 70 -8.14 3.71 7.64
CA ALA A 70 -6.71 4.00 7.72
C ALA A 70 -5.87 2.73 7.63
N TYR A 71 -6.30 1.64 8.27
CA TYR A 71 -5.63 0.35 8.19
C TYR A 71 -5.67 -0.23 6.77
N VAL A 72 -6.86 -0.26 6.13
CA VAL A 72 -7.01 -0.78 4.77
C VAL A 72 -6.16 0.01 3.78
N LEU A 73 -6.17 1.35 3.87
CA LEU A 73 -5.32 2.21 3.06
C LEU A 73 -3.83 1.96 3.34
N GLY A 74 -3.45 1.86 4.61
CA GLY A 74 -2.06 1.55 5.00
C GLY A 74 -1.56 0.23 4.42
N VAL A 75 -2.40 -0.81 4.45
CA VAL A 75 -2.09 -2.12 3.83
C VAL A 75 -1.97 -1.99 2.32
N ALA A 76 -2.87 -1.27 1.66
CA ALA A 76 -2.80 -1.05 0.21
C ALA A 76 -1.49 -0.34 -0.19
N PHE A 77 -1.13 0.73 0.51
CA PHE A 77 0.13 1.45 0.27
C PHE A 77 1.37 0.58 0.55
N ALA A 78 1.33 -0.27 1.58
CA ALA A 78 2.42 -1.21 1.87
C ALA A 78 2.59 -2.26 0.76
N LEU A 79 1.48 -2.78 0.21
CA LEU A 79 1.53 -3.72 -0.92
C LEU A 79 2.10 -3.06 -2.18
N ILE A 80 1.72 -1.80 -2.47
CA ILE A 80 2.27 -1.03 -3.58
C ILE A 80 3.77 -0.78 -3.36
N ALA A 81 4.17 -0.41 -2.14
CA ALA A 81 5.58 -0.22 -1.79
C ALA A 81 6.40 -1.51 -1.98
N LEU A 82 5.85 -2.67 -1.57
CA LEU A 82 6.48 -3.98 -1.79
C LEU A 82 6.63 -4.29 -3.29
N LEU A 83 5.59 -4.06 -4.08
CA LEU A 83 5.62 -4.28 -5.53
C LEU A 83 6.68 -3.39 -6.19
N GLY A 84 6.68 -2.10 -5.87
CA GLY A 84 7.64 -1.15 -6.42
C GLY A 84 9.07 -1.46 -5.98
N LEU A 85 9.29 -1.85 -4.72
CA LEU A 85 10.60 -2.30 -4.24
C LEU A 85 11.08 -3.53 -5.03
N ALA A 86 10.22 -4.54 -5.19
CA ALA A 86 10.53 -5.73 -5.98
C ALA A 86 10.87 -5.36 -7.43
N ALA A 87 10.16 -4.41 -8.03
CA ALA A 87 10.40 -3.95 -9.38
C ALA A 87 11.71 -3.13 -9.51
N VAL A 88 12.15 -2.40 -8.49
CA VAL A 88 13.46 -1.71 -8.46
C VAL A 88 14.61 -2.73 -8.48
N PHE A 89 14.46 -3.84 -7.76
CA PHE A 89 15.48 -4.90 -7.70
C PHE A 89 15.37 -5.92 -8.83
N ALA A 90 14.28 -5.93 -9.61
CA ALA A 90 14.05 -6.91 -10.66
C ALA A 90 15.13 -6.92 -11.78
N PRO A 91 15.70 -5.77 -12.21
CA PRO A 91 16.86 -5.75 -13.11
C PRO A 91 18.11 -6.37 -12.50
N LEU A 92 18.34 -6.20 -11.18
CA LEU A 92 19.52 -6.72 -10.47
C LEU A 92 19.47 -8.24 -10.30
N LEU A 93 18.28 -8.81 -10.20
CA LEU A 93 18.04 -10.25 -10.09
C LEU A 93 17.98 -10.96 -11.46
N GLY A 94 18.17 -10.22 -12.56
CA GLY A 94 18.17 -10.76 -13.92
C GLY A 94 16.78 -11.10 -14.45
N PHE A 95 15.71 -10.67 -13.78
CA PHE A 95 14.34 -10.85 -14.27
C PHE A 95 14.01 -9.95 -15.47
N ILE A 96 14.76 -8.85 -15.64
CA ILE A 96 14.65 -7.93 -16.78
C ILE A 96 16.06 -7.60 -17.28
N ARG A 97 16.28 -7.76 -18.59
CA ARG A 97 17.47 -7.22 -19.25
C ARG A 97 17.17 -5.78 -19.71
N PRO A 98 18.12 -4.85 -19.57
CA PRO A 98 17.95 -3.47 -20.01
C PRO A 98 17.70 -3.36 -21.52
#